data_AF-D3FEY4-F1
#
_entry.id   AF-D3FEY4-F1
#
_cell.length_a   1.000
_cell.length_b   1.000
_cell.length_c   1.000
_cell.angle_alpha   90.00
_cell.angle_beta   90.00
_cell.angle_gamma   90.00
#
_symmetry.space_group_name_H-M   'P 1'
#
loop_
_entity.id
_entity.type
_entity.pdbx_description
1 polymer ?
#
loop_
_entity_poly.entity_id
_entity_poly.type
_entity_poly.pdbx_seq_one_letter_code
_entity_poly.pdbx_strand_id
1 'polypeptide(L)'
;MRKTAAAAVVLVTTLLLGLAAGSGSAATIGITNATPLTTQQGNLTFFGGGFSATCAVQLRKRLRTGLIPVLASLTRLGRVEAGQLGAACPAAFLDLPLQLGGLPPIGPTPTSWDVSFLGSDPITGELLFGILDFQIKFNNGCLYRGTLLGRLSRDGRVLRFLGQPPLPLIAGGPECPPQIGVQGVLNDNPPIIYTLLII
;
A
#
# COMPACT_ATOMS: atom_id res chain seq x y z
N MET A 1 -48.11 -36.16 -29.11
CA MET A 1 -46.79 -36.40 -28.49
C MET A 1 -45.70 -35.76 -29.35
N ARG A 2 -45.36 -34.51 -29.04
CA ARG A 2 -44.31 -33.62 -29.58
C ARG A 2 -44.48 -32.37 -28.69
N LYS A 3 -43.57 -31.98 -27.80
CA LYS A 3 -42.30 -31.32 -28.08
C LYS A 3 -41.45 -31.35 -26.79
N THR A 4 -40.55 -32.32 -26.67
CA THR A 4 -39.46 -32.37 -25.68
C THR A 4 -38.34 -31.35 -25.98
N ALA A 5 -38.49 -30.52 -27.01
CA ALA A 5 -37.50 -29.53 -27.43
C ALA A 5 -37.45 -28.26 -26.55
N ALA A 6 -38.54 -27.91 -25.85
CA ALA A 6 -38.60 -26.66 -25.08
C ALA A 6 -37.71 -26.69 -23.81
N ALA A 7 -37.61 -27.86 -23.17
CA ALA A 7 -36.76 -28.02 -21.98
C ALA A 7 -35.27 -28.01 -22.33
N ALA A 8 -34.89 -28.54 -23.50
CA ALA A 8 -33.50 -28.56 -23.96
C ALA A 8 -32.98 -27.16 -24.32
N VAL A 9 -33.82 -26.31 -24.92
CA VAL A 9 -33.42 -24.93 -25.27
C VAL A 9 -33.22 -24.08 -24.02
N VAL A 10 -34.10 -24.19 -23.01
CA VAL A 10 -33.95 -23.44 -21.75
C VAL A 10 -32.69 -23.87 -20.99
N LEU A 11 -32.40 -25.18 -20.92
CA LEU A 11 -31.22 -25.71 -20.24
C LEU A 11 -29.92 -25.33 -20.95
N VAL A 12 -29.91 -25.25 -22.28
CA VAL A 12 -28.74 -24.80 -23.06
C VAL A 12 -28.54 -23.29 -22.93
N THR A 13 -29.61 -22.47 -22.87
CA THR A 13 -29.48 -21.04 -22.56
C THR A 13 -28.99 -20.77 -21.13
N THR A 14 -29.43 -21.51 -20.10
CA THR A 14 -28.88 -21.34 -18.75
C THR A 14 -27.45 -21.87 -18.61
N LEU A 15 -27.08 -22.92 -19.36
CA LEU A 15 -25.69 -23.39 -19.40
C LEU A 15 -24.77 -22.41 -20.18
N LEU A 16 -25.26 -21.77 -21.24
CA LEU A 16 -24.52 -20.74 -21.98
C LEU A 16 -24.42 -19.40 -21.23
N LEU A 17 -25.41 -19.03 -20.40
CA LEU A 17 -25.28 -17.91 -19.47
C LEU A 17 -24.38 -18.24 -18.26
N GLY A 18 -24.24 -19.52 -17.88
CA GLY A 18 -23.28 -19.97 -16.87
C GLY A 18 -21.83 -20.07 -17.38
N LEU A 19 -21.64 -20.21 -18.69
CA LEU A 19 -20.32 -20.28 -19.35
C LEU A 19 -19.83 -18.91 -19.88
N ALA A 20 -20.70 -17.89 -19.86
CA ALA A 20 -20.32 -16.49 -20.05
C ALA A 20 -19.88 -15.79 -18.74
N ALA A 21 -19.70 -16.55 -17.65
CA ALA A 21 -18.70 -16.23 -16.64
C ALA A 21 -17.31 -16.50 -17.23
N GLY A 22 -17.02 -15.86 -18.37
CA GLY A 22 -15.65 -15.59 -18.73
C GLY A 22 -15.02 -14.93 -17.53
N SER A 23 -13.82 -15.36 -17.20
CA SER A 23 -12.93 -14.70 -16.27
C SER A 23 -12.64 -13.26 -16.76
N GLY A 24 -13.65 -12.40 -16.76
CA GLY A 24 -13.47 -10.97 -16.71
C GLY A 24 -12.79 -10.74 -15.38
N SER A 25 -11.50 -10.42 -15.43
CA SER A 25 -10.82 -9.91 -14.26
C SER A 25 -11.63 -8.69 -13.81
N ALA A 26 -12.37 -8.84 -12.72
CA ALA A 26 -13.25 -7.80 -12.22
C ALA A 26 -12.43 -6.52 -12.06
N ALA A 27 -12.69 -5.53 -12.91
CA ALA A 27 -11.87 -4.34 -12.98
C ALA A 27 -12.39 -3.35 -11.93
N THR A 28 -11.53 -2.92 -11.01
CA THR A 28 -11.91 -1.88 -10.05
C THR A 28 -12.05 -0.54 -10.79
N ILE A 29 -13.26 0.02 -10.81
CA ILE A 29 -13.57 1.31 -11.44
C ILE A 29 -13.72 2.45 -10.43
N GLY A 30 -13.85 2.12 -9.14
CA GLY A 30 -13.96 3.10 -8.08
C GLY A 30 -13.68 2.52 -6.71
N ILE A 31 -13.24 3.38 -5.79
CA ILE A 31 -12.97 3.05 -4.40
C ILE A 31 -13.72 4.05 -3.55
N THR A 32 -14.62 3.57 -2.70
CA THR A 32 -15.21 4.39 -1.66
C THR A 32 -14.43 4.21 -0.38
N ASN A 33 -14.03 5.30 0.27
CA ASN A 33 -13.32 5.26 1.55
C ASN A 33 -14.06 6.12 2.58
N ALA A 34 -14.28 5.57 3.77
CA ALA A 34 -14.94 6.25 4.88
C ALA A 34 -13.96 6.68 5.99
N THR A 35 -12.69 6.29 5.92
CA THR A 35 -11.69 6.57 6.96
C THR A 35 -10.84 7.77 6.55
N PRO A 36 -11.01 8.95 7.17
CA PRO A 36 -10.25 10.15 6.80
C PRO A 36 -8.82 10.15 7.35
N LEU A 37 -8.60 9.52 8.51
CA LEU A 37 -7.34 9.54 9.23
C LEU A 37 -7.11 8.18 9.90
N THR A 38 -5.89 7.67 9.77
CA THR A 38 -5.46 6.47 10.50
C THR A 38 -4.00 6.58 10.92
N THR A 39 -3.65 5.90 12.01
CA THR A 39 -2.27 5.72 12.45
C THR A 39 -1.86 4.29 12.21
N GLN A 40 -0.75 4.10 11.51
CA GLN A 40 -0.13 2.81 11.29
C GLN A 40 1.00 2.57 12.27
N GLN A 41 1.00 1.40 12.90
CA GLN A 41 1.99 0.99 13.89
C GLN A 41 2.46 -0.44 13.67
N GLY A 42 3.77 -0.67 13.72
CA GLY A 42 4.32 -2.01 13.64
C GLY A 42 5.82 -1.98 13.42
N ASN A 43 6.33 -2.96 12.67
CA ASN A 43 7.77 -3.08 12.42
C ASN A 43 8.07 -3.14 10.93
N LEU A 44 9.14 -2.44 10.52
CA LEU A 44 9.78 -2.59 9.22
C LEU A 44 11.19 -3.14 9.41
N THR A 45 11.55 -4.14 8.61
CA THR A 45 12.89 -4.69 8.51
C THR A 45 13.51 -4.22 7.21
N PHE A 46 14.64 -3.52 7.34
CA PHE A 46 15.50 -3.09 6.23
C PHE A 46 16.63 -4.08 6.08
N PHE A 47 16.91 -4.54 4.86
CA PHE A 47 17.95 -5.57 4.64
C PHE A 47 18.63 -5.43 3.27
N GLY A 48 19.92 -5.75 3.19
CA GLY A 48 20.69 -5.72 1.94
C GLY A 48 22.20 -5.62 2.18
N GLY A 49 23.01 -6.24 1.31
CA GLY A 49 24.48 -6.14 1.38
C GLY A 49 25.09 -6.53 2.74
N GLY A 50 24.55 -7.55 3.42
CA GLY A 50 25.00 -8.00 4.75
C GLY A 50 24.42 -7.20 5.93
N PHE A 51 23.69 -6.11 5.67
CA PHE A 51 22.98 -5.33 6.68
C PHE A 51 21.55 -5.86 6.89
N SER A 52 21.10 -5.88 8.14
CA SER A 52 19.70 -6.12 8.53
C SER A 52 19.37 -5.33 9.79
N ALA A 53 18.31 -4.54 9.76
CA ALA A 53 17.82 -3.78 10.91
C ALA A 53 16.29 -3.79 10.95
N THR A 54 15.73 -4.10 12.11
CA THR A 54 14.28 -4.02 12.34
C THR A 54 13.97 -2.80 13.20
N CYS A 55 13.03 -1.99 12.73
CA CYS A 55 12.63 -0.75 13.38
C CYS A 55 11.15 -0.75 13.67
N ALA A 56 10.79 -0.36 14.91
CA ALA A 56 9.42 0.04 15.21
C ALA A 56 9.10 1.29 14.38
N VAL A 57 7.90 1.30 13.79
CA VAL A 57 7.47 2.33 12.85
C VAL A 57 6.10 2.82 13.24
N GLN A 58 5.94 4.14 13.18
CA GLN A 58 4.65 4.79 13.29
C GLN A 58 4.46 5.77 12.13
N LEU A 59 3.36 5.65 11.39
CA LEU A 59 3.02 6.57 10.28
C LEU A 59 1.61 7.12 10.49
N ARG A 60 1.42 8.42 10.28
CA ARG A 60 0.10 9.05 10.26
C ARG A 60 -0.35 9.24 8.82
N LYS A 61 -1.52 8.70 8.48
CA LYS A 61 -2.08 8.77 7.13
C LYS A 61 -3.36 9.58 7.11
N ARG A 62 -3.45 10.52 6.18
CA ARG A 62 -4.68 11.19 5.80
C ARG A 62 -5.14 10.68 4.45
N LEU A 63 -6.33 10.09 4.43
CA LEU A 63 -6.90 9.46 3.24
C LEU A 63 -8.02 10.34 2.68
N ARG A 64 -8.23 10.27 1.37
CA ARG A 64 -9.36 10.87 0.69
C ARG A 64 -10.61 10.08 1.06
N THR A 65 -11.67 10.76 1.43
CA THR A 65 -12.97 10.15 1.74
C THR A 65 -13.96 10.33 0.59
N GLY A 66 -14.97 9.47 0.53
CA GLY A 66 -15.97 9.46 -0.54
C GLY A 66 -15.55 8.60 -1.73
N LEU A 67 -16.18 8.83 -2.88
CA LEU A 67 -15.92 8.09 -4.11
C LEU A 67 -14.64 8.60 -4.79
N ILE A 68 -13.68 7.70 -4.96
CA ILE A 68 -12.43 7.93 -5.68
C ILE A 68 -12.51 7.11 -6.98
N PRO A 69 -12.62 7.74 -8.16
CA PRO A 69 -12.63 7.02 -9.43
C PRO A 69 -11.27 6.39 -9.69
N VAL A 70 -11.26 5.15 -10.17
CA VAL A 70 -10.04 4.45 -10.60
C VAL A 70 -9.95 4.58 -12.10
N LEU A 71 -9.14 5.55 -12.55
CA LEU A 71 -8.94 5.86 -13.97
C LEU A 71 -7.69 5.19 -14.54
N ALA A 72 -6.77 4.77 -13.67
CA ALA A 72 -5.53 4.08 -13.99
C ALA A 72 -5.12 3.20 -12.81
N SER A 73 -4.17 2.28 -13.07
CA SER A 73 -3.56 1.43 -12.04
C SER A 73 -2.96 2.24 -10.89
N LEU A 74 -2.51 3.48 -11.13
CA LEU A 74 -2.01 4.38 -10.09
C LEU A 74 -3.08 5.40 -9.68
N THR A 75 -3.85 5.08 -8.63
CA THR A 75 -4.91 5.95 -8.12
C THR A 75 -4.58 6.47 -6.72
N ARG A 76 -4.42 7.78 -6.55
CA ARG A 76 -4.06 8.37 -5.26
C ARG A 76 -5.22 8.29 -4.25
N LEU A 77 -4.97 7.58 -3.15
CA LEU A 77 -5.90 7.37 -2.04
C LEU A 77 -5.69 8.36 -0.89
N GLY A 78 -4.50 8.91 -0.73
CA GLY A 78 -4.19 9.74 0.43
C GLY A 78 -2.73 10.12 0.50
N ARG A 79 -2.28 10.47 1.71
CA ARG A 79 -0.92 10.86 2.03
C ARG A 79 -0.52 10.37 3.41
N VAL A 80 0.76 10.02 3.57
CA VAL A 80 1.43 9.96 4.87
C VAL A 80 1.82 11.39 5.22
N GLU A 81 1.30 11.92 6.32
CA GLU A 81 1.54 13.32 6.75
C GLU A 81 2.57 13.44 7.87
N ALA A 82 2.89 12.33 8.54
CA ALA A 82 3.93 12.28 9.56
C ALA A 82 4.44 10.84 9.72
N GLY A 83 5.68 10.70 10.17
CA GLY A 83 6.29 9.39 10.40
C GLY A 83 7.37 9.44 11.47
N GLN A 84 7.54 8.32 12.15
CA GLN A 84 8.55 8.12 13.18
C GLN A 84 9.08 6.69 13.11
N LEU A 85 10.40 6.56 13.29
CA LEU A 85 11.06 5.30 13.60
C LEU A 85 11.36 5.28 15.10
N GLY A 86 11.33 4.09 15.73
CA GLY A 86 11.66 3.92 17.13
C GLY A 86 13.08 4.40 17.43
N ALA A 87 13.33 4.88 18.65
CA ALA A 87 14.61 5.51 19.02
C ALA A 87 15.86 4.62 18.82
N ALA A 88 15.69 3.30 18.86
CA ALA A 88 16.77 2.35 18.61
C ALA A 88 17.02 2.04 17.12
N CYS A 89 16.22 2.61 16.21
CA CYS A 89 16.36 2.38 14.78
C CYS A 89 17.60 3.11 14.23
N PRO A 90 18.49 2.44 13.47
CA PRO A 90 19.66 3.08 12.86
C PRO A 90 19.33 3.85 11.58
N ALA A 91 18.11 4.40 11.49
CA ALA A 91 17.60 5.09 10.32
C ALA A 91 16.58 6.17 10.67
N ALA A 92 16.35 7.08 9.73
CA ALA A 92 15.37 8.16 9.82
C ALA A 92 14.60 8.27 8.49
N PHE A 93 13.29 8.51 8.57
CA PHE A 93 12.51 8.92 7.41
C PHE A 93 12.93 10.33 6.95
N LEU A 94 12.91 10.54 5.64
CA LEU A 94 13.12 11.86 5.03
C LEU A 94 11.81 12.41 4.49
N ASP A 95 11.69 13.73 4.38
CA ASP A 95 10.53 14.42 3.83
C ASP A 95 9.18 14.07 4.51
N LEU A 96 9.23 13.58 5.75
CA LEU A 96 8.09 13.45 6.65
C LEU A 96 8.33 14.28 7.92
N PRO A 97 7.35 15.06 8.39
CA PRO A 97 7.38 15.65 9.71
C PRO A 97 7.53 14.58 10.77
N LEU A 98 8.46 14.80 11.68
CA LEU A 98 8.57 14.09 12.94
C LEU A 98 7.39 14.48 13.85
N GLN A 99 6.18 13.98 13.61
CA GLN A 99 5.07 14.24 14.54
C GLN A 99 4.14 13.06 14.75
N LEU A 100 4.50 12.23 15.75
CA LEU A 100 3.59 11.50 16.63
C LEU A 100 4.10 11.57 18.08
N GLY A 101 4.25 12.79 18.62
CA GLY A 101 4.53 13.03 20.06
C GLY A 101 5.81 13.78 20.44
N GLY A 102 6.52 14.44 19.51
CA GLY A 102 7.71 15.26 19.80
C GLY A 102 7.47 16.77 19.61
N LEU A 103 8.15 17.59 20.41
CA LEU A 103 8.30 19.05 20.26
C LEU A 103 9.80 19.39 20.08
N PRO A 104 10.22 20.44 19.33
CA PRO A 104 9.52 21.29 18.33
C PRO A 104 10.06 21.10 16.89
N PRO A 105 9.46 21.74 15.83
CA PRO A 105 9.87 21.58 14.44
C PRO A 105 10.92 22.62 13.99
N ILE A 106 11.81 22.26 13.05
CA ILE A 106 12.59 23.24 12.26
C ILE A 106 12.48 22.90 10.78
N GLY A 107 11.91 23.84 10.01
CA GLY A 107 12.15 23.98 8.57
C GLY A 107 10.94 23.77 7.64
N PRO A 108 10.80 24.58 6.58
CA PRO A 108 9.76 24.40 5.58
C PRO A 108 10.18 23.31 4.59
N THR A 109 9.53 22.15 4.63
CA THR A 109 9.56 21.20 3.52
C THR A 109 8.13 20.73 3.23
N PRO A 110 7.76 20.51 1.96
CA PRO A 110 6.56 19.73 1.67
C PRO A 110 6.83 18.28 2.08
N THR A 111 5.90 17.74 2.88
CA THR A 111 6.18 16.91 4.06
C THR A 111 5.34 15.63 4.05
N SER A 112 5.21 15.00 2.90
CA SER A 112 4.27 13.88 2.77
C SER A 112 4.55 12.95 1.62
N TRP A 113 4.28 11.67 1.82
CA TRP A 113 4.33 10.66 0.76
C TRP A 113 2.93 10.29 0.30
N ASP A 114 2.70 10.24 -1.01
CA ASP A 114 1.41 9.83 -1.55
C ASP A 114 1.18 8.33 -1.32
N VAL A 115 -0.02 8.00 -0.82
CA VAL A 115 -0.52 6.63 -0.71
C VAL A 115 -1.40 6.38 -1.92
N SER A 116 -1.06 5.36 -2.70
CA SER A 116 -1.73 5.04 -3.97
C SER A 116 -2.26 3.62 -3.97
N PHE A 117 -3.48 3.45 -4.50
CA PHE A 117 -4.00 2.17 -4.94
C PHE A 117 -3.25 1.73 -6.20
N LEU A 118 -2.93 0.44 -6.27
CA LEU A 118 -2.23 -0.21 -7.39
C LEU A 118 -3.07 -1.32 -8.04
N GLY A 119 -4.01 -1.88 -7.28
CA GLY A 119 -4.84 -2.99 -7.72
C GLY A 119 -5.51 -3.68 -6.52
N SER A 120 -6.31 -4.69 -6.82
CA SER A 120 -6.95 -5.55 -5.82
C SER A 120 -6.75 -7.01 -6.20
N ASP A 121 -6.53 -7.86 -5.21
CA ASP A 121 -6.54 -9.30 -5.42
C ASP A 121 -7.98 -9.82 -5.26
N PRO A 122 -8.63 -10.31 -6.33
CA PRO A 122 -10.01 -10.79 -6.25
C PRO A 122 -10.15 -12.09 -5.46
N ILE A 123 -9.07 -12.86 -5.28
CA ILE A 123 -9.07 -14.14 -4.55
C ILE A 123 -9.04 -13.89 -3.04
N THR A 124 -8.14 -13.02 -2.60
CA THR A 124 -7.94 -12.74 -1.16
C THR A 124 -8.76 -11.55 -0.65
N GLY A 125 -9.21 -10.67 -1.56
CA GLY A 125 -9.87 -9.41 -1.22
C GLY A 125 -8.92 -8.33 -0.68
N GLU A 126 -7.61 -8.55 -0.80
CA GLU A 126 -6.58 -7.59 -0.39
C GLU A 126 -6.49 -6.41 -1.38
N LEU A 127 -6.22 -5.21 -0.86
CA LEU A 127 -5.82 -4.10 -1.71
C LEU A 127 -4.31 -4.04 -1.85
N LEU A 128 -3.84 -3.89 -3.07
CA LEU A 128 -2.47 -3.53 -3.36
C LEU A 128 -2.34 -2.01 -3.30
N PHE A 129 -1.44 -1.53 -2.47
CA PHE A 129 -1.14 -0.10 -2.36
C PHE A 129 0.37 0.13 -2.39
N GLY A 130 0.75 1.37 -2.71
CA GLY A 130 2.14 1.81 -2.74
C GLY A 130 2.32 3.19 -2.12
N ILE A 131 3.46 3.38 -1.48
CA ILE A 131 4.01 4.69 -1.14
C ILE A 131 5.08 4.98 -2.19
N LEU A 132 4.78 5.88 -3.13
CA LEU A 132 5.59 6.03 -4.35
C LEU A 132 6.93 6.72 -4.13
N ASP A 133 7.01 7.53 -3.08
CA ASP A 133 8.16 8.37 -2.76
C ASP A 133 8.69 8.12 -1.35
N PHE A 134 8.88 6.84 -1.01
CA PHE A 134 9.45 6.44 0.25
C PHE A 134 10.94 6.80 0.29
N GLN A 135 11.34 7.54 1.33
CA GLN A 135 12.71 8.02 1.50
C GLN A 135 13.24 7.74 2.90
N ILE A 136 14.45 7.18 2.98
CA ILE A 136 15.08 6.81 4.24
C ILE A 136 16.58 7.09 4.21
N LYS A 137 17.11 7.54 5.35
CA LYS A 137 18.54 7.71 5.60
C LYS A 137 18.99 6.81 6.73
N PHE A 138 20.10 6.10 6.57
CA PHE A 138 20.74 5.32 7.62
C PHE A 138 21.86 6.10 8.31
N ASN A 139 22.21 5.70 9.53
CA ASN A 139 23.27 6.34 10.32
C ASN A 139 24.65 6.31 9.64
N ASN A 140 24.91 5.32 8.79
CA ASN A 140 26.12 5.22 7.97
C ASN A 140 26.13 6.19 6.77
N GLY A 141 25.14 7.07 6.64
CA GLY A 141 25.04 8.08 5.59
C GLY A 141 24.30 7.62 4.33
N CYS A 142 23.93 6.35 4.23
CA CYS A 142 23.24 5.83 3.05
C CYS A 142 21.82 6.38 2.93
N LEU A 143 21.50 6.92 1.75
CA LEU A 143 20.22 7.51 1.42
C LEU A 143 19.54 6.72 0.31
N TYR A 144 18.30 6.32 0.58
CA TYR A 144 17.51 5.48 -0.30
C TYR A 144 16.16 6.13 -0.58
N ARG A 145 15.79 6.17 -1.86
CA ARG A 145 14.51 6.71 -2.34
C ARG A 145 13.88 5.72 -3.30
N GLY A 146 12.57 5.54 -3.24
CA GLY A 146 11.87 4.68 -4.18
C GLY A 146 10.45 4.37 -3.75
N THR A 147 9.89 3.28 -4.24
CA THR A 147 8.50 2.91 -3.98
C THR A 147 8.42 1.79 -2.96
N LEU A 148 7.64 2.00 -1.89
CA LEU A 148 7.35 0.97 -0.91
C LEU A 148 5.97 0.34 -1.21
N LEU A 149 5.96 -0.93 -1.58
CA LEU A 149 4.76 -1.68 -2.00
C LEU A 149 4.23 -2.56 -0.86
N GLY A 150 2.92 -2.65 -0.74
CA GLY A 150 2.31 -3.58 0.22
C GLY A 150 0.88 -4.00 -0.10
N ARG A 151 0.37 -4.84 0.79
CA ARG A 151 -0.97 -5.40 0.75
C ARG A 151 -1.75 -5.04 2.02
N LEU A 152 -2.93 -4.47 1.85
CA LEU A 152 -3.85 -4.17 2.93
C LEU A 152 -4.83 -5.33 3.03
N SER A 153 -4.98 -5.87 4.24
CA SER A 153 -5.94 -6.92 4.53
C SER A 153 -7.37 -6.48 4.22
N ARG A 154 -8.23 -7.45 3.89
CA ARG A 154 -9.64 -7.21 3.55
C ARG A 154 -10.42 -6.39 4.58
N ASP A 155 -10.08 -6.53 5.86
CA ASP A 155 -10.69 -5.81 6.97
C ASP A 155 -10.06 -4.43 7.24
N GLY A 156 -9.09 -4.02 6.41
CA GLY A 156 -8.46 -2.71 6.48
C GLY A 156 -7.52 -2.51 7.67
N ARG A 157 -7.16 -3.58 8.38
CA ARG A 157 -6.38 -3.49 9.63
C ARG A 157 -4.89 -3.68 9.44
N VAL A 158 -4.49 -4.59 8.56
CA VAL A 158 -3.12 -5.08 8.51
C VAL A 158 -2.51 -4.75 7.17
N LEU A 159 -1.41 -4.01 7.24
CA LEU A 159 -0.62 -3.60 6.12
C LEU A 159 0.68 -4.42 6.06
N ARG A 160 0.81 -5.27 5.04
CA ARG A 160 2.00 -6.11 4.83
C ARG A 160 2.84 -5.55 3.72
N PHE A 161 4.07 -5.16 4.02
CA PHE A 161 5.07 -4.80 3.02
C PHE A 161 5.85 -6.06 2.65
N LEU A 162 5.77 -6.46 1.39
CA LEU A 162 6.35 -7.69 0.88
C LEU A 162 7.39 -7.36 -0.19
N GLY A 163 8.61 -7.86 0.01
CA GLY A 163 9.63 -7.98 -1.03
C GLY A 163 10.80 -7.00 -0.95
N GLN A 164 11.67 -7.09 -1.95
CA GLN A 164 12.70 -6.10 -2.27
C GLN A 164 12.15 -5.17 -3.37
N PRO A 165 11.31 -4.18 -3.08
CA PRO A 165 11.16 -3.10 -4.03
C PRO A 165 12.49 -2.31 -3.99
N PRO A 166 13.18 -2.13 -5.12
CA PRO A 166 14.42 -1.36 -5.11
C PRO A 166 14.09 0.05 -4.63
N LEU A 167 14.74 0.48 -3.56
CA LEU A 167 14.96 1.90 -3.37
C LEU A 167 16.23 2.22 -4.17
N PRO A 168 16.13 2.71 -5.42
CA PRO A 168 17.31 3.15 -6.16
C PRO A 168 18.11 4.15 -5.31
N LEU A 169 19.39 3.84 -5.21
CA LEU A 169 20.35 4.62 -4.47
C LEU A 169 20.54 5.99 -5.17
N ILE A 170 20.27 7.09 -4.46
CA ILE A 170 20.90 8.38 -4.76
C ILE A 170 22.08 8.46 -3.78
N ALA A 171 23.13 7.68 -4.02
CA ALA A 171 24.23 7.56 -3.06
C ALA A 171 25.10 8.80 -3.06
N GLY A 172 25.44 9.24 -1.85
CA GLY A 172 26.82 9.59 -1.55
C GLY A 172 27.41 8.52 -0.63
N GLY A 173 28.35 7.70 -1.10
CA GLY A 173 29.19 6.83 -0.25
C GLY A 173 29.57 5.46 -0.87
N PRO A 174 30.84 5.02 -0.77
CA PRO A 174 31.32 3.75 -1.33
C PRO A 174 30.86 2.48 -0.59
N GLU A 175 30.25 2.60 0.60
CA GLU A 175 29.84 1.46 1.45
C GLU A 175 28.33 1.18 1.44
N CYS A 176 27.55 1.90 0.63
CA CYS A 176 26.11 1.72 0.57
C CYS A 176 25.73 0.61 -0.42
N PRO A 177 24.99 -0.44 0.01
CA PRO A 177 24.40 -1.38 -0.92
C PRO A 177 23.62 -0.65 -2.02
N PRO A 178 23.69 -1.09 -3.29
CA PRO A 178 23.02 -0.43 -4.42
C PRO A 178 21.48 -0.43 -4.28
N GLN A 179 20.96 -1.32 -3.45
CA GLN A 179 19.56 -1.47 -3.13
C GLN A 179 19.40 -2.01 -1.71
N ILE A 180 18.29 -1.65 -1.08
CA ILE A 180 17.83 -2.27 0.17
C ILE A 180 16.42 -2.81 -0.02
N GLY A 181 16.16 -3.97 0.57
CA GLY A 181 14.81 -4.50 0.74
C GLY A 181 14.15 -3.92 1.97
N VAL A 182 12.83 -3.83 1.92
CA VAL A 182 11.98 -3.38 3.04
C VAL A 182 10.81 -4.34 3.14
N GLN A 183 10.69 -5.00 4.28
CA GLN A 183 9.54 -5.86 4.59
C GLN A 183 8.98 -5.53 5.96
N GLY A 184 7.73 -5.88 6.22
CA GLY A 184 7.19 -5.68 7.56
C GLY A 184 5.68 -5.75 7.62
N VAL A 185 5.17 -5.55 8.82
CA VAL A 185 3.74 -5.54 9.11
C VAL A 185 3.43 -4.33 9.97
N LEU A 186 2.52 -3.48 9.48
CA LEU A 186 1.96 -2.36 10.23
C LEU A 186 0.45 -2.59 10.42
N ASN A 187 -0.10 -2.11 11.52
CA ASN A 187 -1.51 -2.18 11.84
C ASN A 187 -2.11 -0.77 11.81
N ASP A 188 -3.18 -0.60 11.05
CA ASP A 188 -3.98 0.62 10.96
C ASP A 188 -4.96 0.73 12.14
N ASN A 189 -4.93 1.88 12.82
CA ASN A 189 -5.89 2.23 13.87
C ASN A 189 -6.37 3.69 13.72
N PRO A 190 -7.67 3.93 13.44
CA PRO A 190 -8.70 2.93 13.14
C PRO A 190 -8.42 2.17 11.82
N PRO A 191 -9.06 1.01 11.60
CA PRO A 191 -8.96 0.27 10.34
C PRO A 191 -9.43 1.12 9.16
N ILE A 192 -8.81 0.95 7.99
CA ILE A 192 -9.21 1.65 6.76
C ILE A 192 -10.43 0.97 6.16
N ILE A 193 -11.58 1.64 6.22
CA ILE A 193 -12.84 1.14 5.68
C ILE A 193 -12.97 1.54 4.20
N TYR A 194 -12.78 0.58 3.30
CA TYR A 194 -12.95 0.76 1.85
C TYR A 194 -14.03 -0.17 1.27
N THR A 195 -14.64 0.24 0.16
CA THR A 195 -15.46 -0.64 -0.69
C THR A 195 -15.08 -0.43 -2.14
N LEU A 196 -14.79 -1.55 -2.83
CA LEU A 196 -14.44 -1.57 -4.24
C LEU A 196 -15.71 -1.59 -5.09
N LEU A 197 -15.73 -0.76 -6.13
CA LEU A 197 -16.70 -0.82 -7.21
C LEU A 197 -16.03 -1.55 -8.38
N ILE A 198 -16.60 -2.69 -8.75
CA ILE A 198 -16.05 -3.60 -9.77
C ILE A 198 -17.05 -3.80 -10.91
N ILE A 199 -16.52 -4.02 -12.13
CA ILE A 199 -17.27 -4.43 -13.32
C ILE A 199 -16.70 -5.71 -13.91
#